data_AF-A0A2G4SPX7-F1
#
_entry.id   AF-A0A2G4SPX7-F1
#
_cell.length_a   1.000
_cell.length_b   1.000
_cell.length_c   1.000
_cell.angle_alpha   90.00
_cell.angle_beta   90.00
_cell.angle_gamma   90.00
#
_symmetry.space_group_name_H-M   'P 1'
#
loop_
_entity.id
_entity.type
_entity.pdbx_description
1 polymer ?
#
loop_
_entity_poly.entity_id
_entity_poly.type
_entity_poly.pdbx_seq_one_letter_code
_entity_poly.pdbx_strand_id
1 'polypeptide(L)'
;MLPSILYKLLILSITVVVVCASKSESELEQPTKLLGGTLKKPEKCKAKSATNSNVKIHYRARAWGQKEFFENTYLRHKPIDVQLGKNKIIKGIEDGVHGMCAGEIRRLLIPAYLAYGEFGIPNLVPPNTAIVADVEMIYVDSPFSNPWFWISGALLIIAFFFYRQNIKQSERSSPGAMLQTQLAQQQQEQEKKEQ
;
A
#
# COMPACT_ATOMS: atom_id res chain seq x y z
N MET A 1 -39.27 18.14 -60.80
CA MET A 1 -38.19 18.61 -59.91
C MET A 1 -38.54 18.23 -58.47
N LEU A 2 -38.37 16.96 -58.11
CA LEU A 2 -38.51 16.52 -56.72
C LEU A 2 -37.23 16.96 -55.99
N PRO A 3 -37.35 17.64 -54.85
CA PRO A 3 -36.32 18.54 -54.34
C PRO A 3 -35.15 17.74 -53.78
N SER A 4 -33.93 18.13 -54.17
CA SER A 4 -32.66 17.64 -53.60
C SER A 4 -32.61 17.68 -52.07
N ILE A 5 -33.49 18.45 -51.46
CA ILE A 5 -33.73 18.60 -50.03
C ILE A 5 -34.18 17.26 -49.40
N LEU A 6 -35.08 16.50 -50.03
CA LEU A 6 -35.56 15.22 -49.50
C LEU A 6 -34.44 14.16 -49.46
N TYR A 7 -33.58 14.14 -50.48
CA TYR A 7 -32.41 13.25 -50.54
C TYR A 7 -31.36 13.61 -49.48
N LYS A 8 -31.13 14.90 -49.22
CA LYS A 8 -30.22 15.36 -48.16
C LYS A 8 -30.73 15.03 -46.75
N LEU A 9 -32.04 15.15 -46.51
CA LEU A 9 -32.66 14.78 -45.24
C LEU A 9 -32.63 13.25 -45.01
N LEU A 10 -32.81 12.47 -46.08
CA LEU A 10 -32.68 11.01 -46.04
C LEU A 10 -31.23 10.57 -45.76
N ILE A 11 -30.24 11.20 -46.41
CA ILE A 11 -28.83 10.90 -46.12
C ILE A 11 -28.48 11.30 -44.69
N LEU A 12 -28.96 12.45 -44.21
CA LEU A 12 -28.70 12.92 -42.85
C LEU A 12 -29.31 11.98 -41.80
N SER A 13 -30.51 11.44 -42.06
CA SER A 13 -31.12 10.47 -41.14
C SER A 13 -30.40 9.13 -41.18
N ILE A 14 -29.99 8.65 -42.36
CA ILE A 14 -29.22 7.42 -42.51
C ILE A 14 -27.86 7.54 -41.82
N THR A 15 -27.14 8.66 -41.96
CA THR A 15 -25.85 8.85 -41.29
C THR A 15 -25.99 8.94 -39.77
N VAL A 16 -27.01 9.63 -39.26
CA VAL A 16 -27.29 9.68 -37.81
C VAL A 16 -27.60 8.29 -37.25
N VAL A 17 -28.39 7.48 -37.96
CA VAL A 17 -28.69 6.10 -37.54
C VAL A 17 -27.43 5.22 -37.56
N VAL A 18 -26.58 5.34 -38.58
CA VAL A 18 -25.29 4.62 -38.65
C VAL A 18 -24.33 5.04 -37.54
N VAL A 19 -24.27 6.33 -37.19
CA VAL A 19 -23.45 6.84 -36.07
C VAL A 19 -23.99 6.38 -34.71
N CYS A 20 -25.31 6.24 -34.55
CA CYS A 20 -25.88 5.70 -33.32
C CYS A 20 -25.69 4.18 -33.19
N ALA A 21 -25.63 3.45 -34.30
CA ALA A 21 -25.42 2.00 -34.32
C ALA A 21 -23.97 1.56 -34.07
N SER A 22 -22.98 2.45 -34.20
CA SER A 22 -21.57 2.13 -33.95
C SER A 22 -21.14 2.21 -32.48
N LYS A 23 -22.05 2.51 -31.56
CA LYS A 23 -21.76 2.52 -30.12
C LYS A 23 -22.02 1.15 -29.48
N SER A 24 -21.40 0.12 -30.05
CA SER A 24 -21.29 -1.23 -29.48
C SER A 24 -19.91 -1.74 -29.84
N GLU A 25 -18.93 -1.67 -28.94
CA GLU A 25 -18.67 -2.69 -27.94
C GLU A 25 -18.09 -2.00 -26.70
N SER A 26 -18.71 -2.13 -25.52
CA SER A 26 -17.95 -1.90 -24.29
C SER A 26 -17.02 -3.11 -24.14
N GLU A 27 -15.94 -3.12 -24.92
CA GLU A 27 -14.76 -3.86 -24.52
C GLU A 27 -14.46 -3.38 -23.10
N LEU A 28 -14.61 -4.28 -22.13
CA LEU A 28 -14.53 -3.96 -20.71
C LEU A 28 -13.19 -3.24 -20.51
N GLU A 29 -13.20 -1.90 -20.36
CA GLU A 29 -11.92 -1.17 -20.35
C GLU A 29 -11.08 -1.65 -19.18
N GLN A 30 -9.85 -2.11 -19.47
CA GLN A 30 -8.99 -2.67 -18.45
C GLN A 30 -8.65 -1.61 -17.39
N PRO A 31 -8.57 -1.99 -16.10
CA PRO A 31 -8.16 -1.07 -15.06
C PRO A 31 -6.74 -0.58 -15.34
N THR A 32 -6.54 0.73 -15.34
CA THR A 32 -5.22 1.37 -15.47
C THR A 32 -4.51 1.56 -14.13
N LYS A 33 -5.22 1.37 -13.03
CA LYS A 33 -4.71 1.48 -11.65
C LYS A 33 -5.22 0.30 -10.83
N LEU A 34 -4.51 0.02 -9.74
CA LEU A 34 -5.01 -0.94 -8.75
C LEU A 34 -6.30 -0.42 -8.14
N LEU A 35 -7.39 -1.17 -8.32
CA LEU A 35 -8.68 -0.88 -7.69
C LEU A 35 -9.04 -2.02 -6.74
N GLY A 36 -9.65 -1.70 -5.62
CA GLY A 36 -10.04 -2.68 -4.60
C GLY A 36 -11.44 -2.40 -4.08
N GLY A 37 -12.24 -3.45 -3.91
CA GLY A 37 -13.55 -3.41 -3.27
C GLY A 37 -13.63 -4.44 -2.14
N THR A 38 -14.14 -4.05 -0.98
CA THR A 38 -14.38 -4.99 0.12
C THR A 38 -15.69 -5.73 -0.12
N LEU A 39 -15.62 -7.04 -0.26
CA LEU A 39 -16.80 -7.90 -0.43
C LEU A 39 -17.38 -8.31 0.92
N LYS A 40 -16.52 -8.56 1.91
CA LYS A 40 -16.91 -8.93 3.27
C LYS A 40 -15.95 -8.29 4.26
N LYS A 41 -16.50 -7.61 5.25
CA LYS A 41 -15.74 -7.04 6.36
C LYS A 41 -16.02 -7.84 7.64
N PRO A 42 -15.00 -8.19 8.44
CA PRO A 42 -15.23 -8.83 9.73
C PRO A 42 -15.78 -7.81 10.73
N GLU A 43 -16.58 -8.29 11.69
CA GLU A 43 -17.13 -7.46 12.76
C GLU A 43 -16.03 -6.92 13.68
N LYS A 44 -15.02 -7.75 13.97
CA LYS A 44 -13.88 -7.43 14.83
C LYS A 44 -12.58 -7.50 14.04
N CYS A 45 -11.76 -6.48 14.18
CA CYS A 45 -10.42 -6.44 13.60
C CYS A 45 -9.38 -6.24 14.70
N LYS A 46 -8.72 -7.33 15.09
CA LYS A 46 -7.67 -7.30 16.14
C LYS A 46 -6.34 -6.74 15.61
N ALA A 47 -5.97 -7.15 14.40
CA ALA A 47 -4.75 -6.72 13.73
C ALA A 47 -5.07 -6.42 12.26
N LYS A 48 -4.39 -5.41 11.72
CA LYS A 48 -4.42 -5.07 10.30
C LYS A 48 -3.10 -5.48 9.68
N SER A 49 -3.17 -6.01 8.46
CA SER A 49 -1.99 -6.30 7.68
C SER A 49 -1.24 -5.00 7.35
N ALA A 50 0.07 -5.05 7.51
CA ALA A 50 0.98 -3.95 7.21
C ALA A 50 2.29 -4.53 6.63
N THR A 51 3.20 -3.67 6.21
CA THR A 51 4.54 -4.10 5.77
C THR A 51 5.20 -4.96 6.84
N ASN A 52 5.90 -6.02 6.43
CA ASN A 52 6.50 -7.05 7.28
C ASN A 52 5.52 -7.91 8.09
N SER A 53 4.20 -7.80 7.89
CA SER A 53 3.25 -8.74 8.50
C SER A 53 3.39 -10.11 7.84
N ASN A 54 3.29 -11.17 8.64
CA ASN A 54 3.10 -12.52 8.13
C ASN A 54 1.59 -12.76 8.01
N VAL A 55 1.13 -13.02 6.80
CA VAL A 55 -0.29 -13.23 6.50
C VAL A 55 -0.53 -14.61 5.90
N LYS A 56 -1.73 -15.14 6.12
CA LYS A 56 -2.23 -16.30 5.38
C LYS A 56 -3.42 -15.88 4.56
N ILE A 57 -3.38 -16.14 3.26
CA ILE A 57 -4.47 -15.75 2.36
C ILE A 57 -4.92 -16.92 1.50
N HIS A 58 -6.23 -16.98 1.29
CA HIS A 58 -6.80 -17.68 0.16
C HIS A 58 -7.08 -16.67 -0.94
N TYR A 59 -6.83 -17.06 -2.18
CA TYR A 59 -7.25 -16.28 -3.34
C TYR A 59 -7.58 -17.16 -4.54
N ARG A 60 -8.30 -16.54 -5.47
CA ARG A 60 -8.50 -17.02 -6.84
C ARG A 60 -8.31 -15.84 -7.79
N ALA A 61 -7.68 -16.08 -8.93
CA ALA A 61 -7.34 -15.06 -9.91
C ALA A 61 -7.67 -15.51 -11.34
N ARG A 62 -8.16 -14.58 -12.14
CA ARG A 62 -8.52 -14.77 -13.56
C ARG A 62 -8.05 -13.57 -14.38
N ALA A 63 -7.70 -13.80 -15.64
CA ALA A 63 -7.39 -12.71 -16.55
C ALA A 63 -8.64 -11.86 -16.81
N TRP A 64 -8.44 -10.59 -17.14
CA TRP A 64 -9.55 -9.69 -17.46
C TRP A 64 -10.38 -10.21 -18.63
N GLY A 65 -11.70 -10.08 -18.53
CA GLY A 65 -12.64 -10.61 -19.52
C GLY A 65 -12.81 -12.15 -19.52
N GLN A 66 -11.91 -12.92 -18.89
CA GLN A 66 -12.02 -14.37 -18.82
C GLN A 66 -12.87 -14.83 -17.64
N LYS A 67 -13.59 -15.96 -17.81
CA LYS A 67 -14.41 -16.57 -16.74
C LYS A 67 -13.61 -17.51 -15.85
N GLU A 68 -12.69 -18.26 -16.46
CA GLU A 68 -11.91 -19.29 -15.78
C GLU A 68 -10.81 -18.70 -14.90
N PHE A 69 -10.61 -19.30 -13.73
CA PHE A 69 -9.52 -18.95 -12.84
C PHE A 69 -8.26 -19.72 -13.24
N PHE A 70 -7.20 -18.99 -13.62
CA PHE A 70 -5.90 -19.60 -13.86
C PHE A 70 -5.22 -20.02 -12.54
N GLU A 71 -5.61 -19.40 -11.43
CA GLU A 71 -5.16 -19.78 -10.09
C GLU A 71 -6.30 -19.79 -9.08
N ASN A 72 -6.36 -20.83 -8.25
CA ASN A 72 -7.37 -20.98 -7.21
C ASN A 72 -6.83 -21.80 -6.03
N THR A 73 -6.44 -21.13 -4.95
CA THR A 73 -5.91 -21.78 -3.74
C THR A 73 -6.95 -22.62 -2.98
N TYR A 74 -8.25 -22.35 -3.15
CA TYR A 74 -9.31 -23.10 -2.50
C TYR A 74 -9.37 -24.55 -3.00
N LEU A 75 -9.03 -24.79 -4.28
CA LEU A 75 -8.97 -26.15 -4.86
C LEU A 75 -7.87 -27.01 -4.24
N ARG A 76 -6.83 -26.38 -3.68
CA ARG A 76 -5.73 -27.06 -2.98
C ARG A 76 -5.98 -27.21 -1.49
N HIS A 77 -7.11 -26.70 -0.98
CA HIS A 77 -7.48 -26.65 0.44
C HIS A 77 -6.37 -26.13 1.37
N LYS A 78 -5.48 -25.26 0.84
CA LYS A 78 -4.32 -24.75 1.56
C LYS A 78 -4.12 -23.26 1.26
N PRO A 79 -4.23 -22.38 2.28
CA PRO A 79 -3.83 -20.97 2.15
C PRO A 79 -2.35 -20.85 1.85
N ILE A 80 -1.95 -19.73 1.28
CA ILE A 80 -0.54 -19.40 1.10
C ILE A 80 -0.05 -18.52 2.25
N ASP A 81 1.15 -18.79 2.74
CA ASP A 81 1.84 -17.97 3.73
C ASP A 81 2.67 -16.91 3.00
N VAL A 82 2.45 -15.63 3.30
CA VAL A 82 3.12 -14.50 2.65
C VAL A 82 3.65 -13.54 3.70
N GLN A 83 4.90 -13.13 3.57
CA GLN A 83 5.43 -11.98 4.31
C GLN A 83 5.33 -10.74 3.44
N LEU A 84 4.52 -9.75 3.86
CA LEU A 84 4.29 -8.54 3.09
C LEU A 84 5.55 -7.66 3.03
N GLY A 85 5.82 -7.05 1.88
CA GLY A 85 7.03 -6.26 1.61
C GLY A 85 8.21 -7.09 1.08
N LYS A 86 7.98 -8.34 0.67
CA LYS A 86 9.04 -9.25 0.16
C LYS A 86 8.87 -9.63 -1.31
N ASN A 87 7.85 -9.11 -2.00
CA ASN A 87 7.56 -9.40 -3.41
C ASN A 87 7.51 -10.91 -3.70
N LYS A 88 6.87 -11.67 -2.79
CA LYS A 88 6.76 -13.15 -2.91
C LYS A 88 5.47 -13.60 -3.58
N ILE A 89 4.57 -12.68 -3.87
CA ILE A 89 3.30 -12.87 -4.56
C ILE A 89 3.15 -11.79 -5.64
N ILE A 90 2.14 -11.93 -6.49
CA ILE A 90 1.69 -10.91 -7.44
C ILE A 90 1.60 -9.56 -6.73
N LYS A 91 2.35 -8.57 -7.23
CA LYS A 91 2.53 -7.27 -6.58
C LYS A 91 1.20 -6.58 -6.27
N GLY A 92 0.25 -6.58 -7.21
CA GLY A 92 -1.07 -5.99 -6.97
C GLY A 92 -1.90 -6.70 -5.91
N ILE A 93 -1.69 -8.00 -5.66
CA ILE A 93 -2.28 -8.68 -4.51
C ILE A 93 -1.60 -8.19 -3.23
N GLU A 94 -0.27 -8.17 -3.18
CA GLU A 94 0.49 -7.67 -2.02
C GLU A 94 0.05 -6.25 -1.62
N ASP A 95 -0.01 -5.33 -2.60
CA ASP A 95 -0.47 -3.96 -2.42
C ASP A 95 -1.95 -3.89 -1.98
N GLY A 96 -2.82 -4.72 -2.59
CA GLY A 96 -4.25 -4.71 -2.34
C GLY A 96 -4.69 -5.29 -0.99
N VAL A 97 -3.85 -6.15 -0.39
CA VAL A 97 -4.13 -6.73 0.93
C VAL A 97 -3.67 -5.87 2.09
N HIS A 98 -2.99 -4.74 1.86
CA HIS A 98 -2.62 -3.82 2.94
C HIS A 98 -3.87 -3.33 3.70
N GLY A 99 -3.77 -3.30 5.03
CA GLY A 99 -4.83 -2.86 5.93
C GLY A 99 -6.03 -3.83 6.05
N MET A 100 -5.96 -5.04 5.48
CA MET A 100 -6.96 -6.09 5.66
C MET A 100 -6.91 -6.68 7.06
N CYS A 101 -8.07 -7.09 7.54
CA CYS A 101 -8.24 -7.84 8.78
C CYS A 101 -8.46 -9.33 8.49
N ALA A 102 -8.15 -10.21 9.44
CA ALA A 102 -8.54 -11.62 9.33
C ALA A 102 -10.07 -11.76 9.20
N GLY A 103 -10.53 -12.60 8.27
CA GLY A 103 -11.92 -12.77 7.85
C GLY A 103 -12.43 -11.78 6.81
N GLU A 104 -11.61 -10.82 6.38
CA GLU A 104 -11.96 -9.86 5.32
C GLU A 104 -11.78 -10.48 3.94
N ILE A 105 -12.71 -10.18 3.02
CA ILE A 105 -12.65 -10.59 1.62
C ILE A 105 -12.66 -9.34 0.75
N ARG A 106 -11.69 -9.23 -0.16
CA ARG A 106 -11.59 -8.14 -1.15
C ARG A 106 -11.57 -8.69 -2.56
N ARG A 107 -12.14 -7.93 -3.49
CA ARG A 107 -11.91 -8.06 -4.93
C ARG A 107 -10.92 -6.98 -5.36
N LEU A 108 -9.87 -7.40 -6.03
CA LEU A 108 -8.81 -6.54 -6.57
C LEU A 108 -8.87 -6.60 -8.10
N LEU A 109 -8.89 -5.43 -8.73
CA LEU A 109 -8.69 -5.27 -10.16
C LEU A 109 -7.26 -4.77 -10.35
N ILE A 110 -6.39 -5.65 -10.82
CA ILE A 110 -4.95 -5.45 -10.83
C ILE A 110 -4.52 -5.14 -12.27
N PRO A 111 -3.99 -3.94 -12.56
CA PRO A 111 -3.51 -3.61 -13.89
C PRO A 111 -2.32 -4.48 -14.28
N ALA A 112 -2.10 -4.66 -15.58
CA ALA A 112 -1.07 -5.58 -16.09
C ALA A 112 0.31 -5.37 -15.47
N TYR A 113 0.75 -4.11 -15.30
CA TYR A 113 2.06 -3.77 -14.72
C TYR A 113 2.23 -4.11 -13.22
N LEU A 114 1.13 -4.41 -12.51
CA LEU A 114 1.15 -4.96 -11.14
C LEU A 114 0.85 -6.46 -11.10
N ALA A 115 0.67 -7.08 -12.27
CA ALA A 115 0.44 -8.50 -12.46
C ALA A 115 1.60 -9.13 -13.26
N TYR A 116 1.35 -9.51 -14.52
CA TYR A 116 2.30 -10.22 -15.39
C TYR A 116 2.85 -9.37 -16.55
N GLY A 117 2.49 -8.09 -16.60
CA GLY A 117 3.04 -7.10 -17.51
C GLY A 117 2.87 -7.43 -18.99
N GLU A 118 3.86 -7.03 -19.79
CA GLU A 118 3.90 -7.23 -21.24
C GLU A 118 4.02 -8.70 -21.65
N PHE A 119 4.51 -9.57 -20.75
CA PHE A 119 4.77 -10.97 -21.10
C PHE A 119 3.56 -11.87 -20.83
N GLY A 120 2.76 -11.56 -19.81
CA GLY A 120 1.67 -12.44 -19.40
C GLY A 120 2.17 -13.80 -18.90
N ILE A 121 1.32 -14.81 -19.00
CA ILE A 121 1.64 -16.23 -18.83
C ILE A 121 1.07 -16.98 -20.04
N PRO A 122 1.89 -17.74 -20.80
CA PRO A 122 1.41 -18.52 -21.93
C PRO A 122 0.17 -19.36 -21.58
N ASN A 123 -0.87 -19.28 -22.42
CA ASN A 123 -2.15 -19.97 -22.28
C ASN A 123 -3.02 -19.63 -21.07
N LEU A 124 -2.55 -18.79 -20.13
CA LEU A 124 -3.28 -18.47 -18.88
C LEU A 124 -3.60 -16.98 -18.75
N VAL A 125 -2.63 -16.11 -19.05
CA VAL A 125 -2.79 -14.66 -18.96
C VAL A 125 -2.17 -14.03 -20.20
N PRO A 126 -2.95 -13.40 -21.09
CA PRO A 126 -2.36 -12.75 -22.26
C PRO A 126 -1.40 -11.61 -21.87
N PRO A 127 -0.44 -11.27 -22.75
CA PRO A 127 0.33 -10.02 -22.68
C PRO A 127 -0.54 -8.80 -22.33
N ASN A 128 0.01 -7.87 -21.54
CA ASN A 128 -0.62 -6.59 -21.22
C ASN A 128 -2.04 -6.70 -20.66
N THR A 129 -2.35 -7.80 -19.98
CA THR A 129 -3.70 -8.06 -19.48
C THR A 129 -3.78 -7.88 -17.97
N ALA A 130 -4.73 -7.05 -17.54
CA ALA A 130 -5.13 -6.95 -16.15
C ALA A 130 -5.67 -8.28 -15.61
N ILE A 131 -5.67 -8.44 -14.29
CA ILE A 131 -6.27 -9.61 -13.63
C ILE A 131 -7.29 -9.19 -12.59
N VAL A 132 -8.26 -10.07 -12.32
CA VAL A 132 -9.20 -9.93 -11.21
C VAL A 132 -8.86 -10.98 -10.16
N ALA A 133 -8.61 -10.54 -8.93
CA ALA A 133 -8.31 -11.43 -7.81
C ALA A 133 -9.33 -11.26 -6.69
N ASP A 134 -9.97 -12.33 -6.25
CA ASP A 134 -10.74 -12.36 -5.01
C ASP A 134 -9.83 -12.94 -3.92
N VAL A 135 -9.58 -12.17 -2.87
CA VAL A 135 -8.65 -12.50 -1.79
C VAL A 135 -9.39 -12.53 -0.46
N GLU A 136 -9.24 -13.61 0.28
CA GLU A 136 -9.69 -13.80 1.65
C GLU A 136 -8.49 -13.83 2.59
N MET A 137 -8.51 -12.94 3.59
CA MET A 137 -7.49 -12.90 4.63
C MET A 137 -7.85 -13.91 5.73
N ILE A 138 -7.05 -14.96 5.88
CA ILE A 138 -7.28 -16.02 6.88
C ILE A 138 -6.63 -15.64 8.21
N TYR A 139 -5.43 -15.08 8.16
CA TYR A 139 -4.65 -14.76 9.35
C TYR A 139 -3.74 -13.56 9.12
N VAL A 140 -3.55 -12.76 10.17
CA VAL A 140 -2.64 -11.61 10.19
C VAL A 140 -1.82 -11.65 11.48
N ASP A 141 -0.51 -11.74 11.33
CA ASP A 141 0.46 -11.47 12.37
C ASP A 141 1.24 -10.21 12.00
N SER A 142 0.94 -9.12 12.71
CA SER A 142 1.54 -7.81 12.47
C SER A 142 2.50 -7.46 13.61
N PRO A 143 3.77 -7.11 13.31
CA PRO A 143 4.72 -6.71 14.35
C PRO A 143 4.24 -5.47 15.13
N PHE A 144 3.38 -4.65 14.54
CA PHE A 144 2.84 -3.43 15.13
C PHE A 144 1.63 -3.65 16.05
N SER A 145 1.09 -4.87 16.08
CA SER A 145 -0.05 -5.20 16.96
C SER A 145 0.36 -5.46 18.41
N ASN A 146 1.66 -5.66 18.68
CA ASN A 146 2.17 -5.92 20.01
C ASN A 146 2.51 -4.61 20.76
N PRO A 147 1.88 -4.32 21.92
CA PRO A 147 2.17 -3.11 22.71
C PRO A 147 3.64 -2.99 23.15
N TRP A 148 4.34 -4.11 23.35
CA TRP A 148 5.75 -4.10 23.78
C TRP A 148 6.68 -3.43 22.77
N PHE A 149 6.33 -3.44 21.49
CA PHE A 149 7.07 -2.73 20.44
C PHE A 149 7.13 -1.22 20.74
N TRP A 150 5.98 -0.62 21.08
CA TRP A 150 5.87 0.80 21.39
C TRP A 150 6.47 1.15 22.75
N ILE A 151 6.31 0.27 23.73
CA ILE A 151 6.89 0.47 25.07
C ILE A 151 8.43 0.46 24.97
N SER A 152 9.01 -0.48 24.22
CA SER A 152 10.45 -0.54 23.99
C SER A 152 10.96 0.74 23.30
N GLY A 153 10.28 1.20 22.25
CA GLY A 153 10.61 2.45 21.57
C GLY A 153 10.55 3.68 22.50
N ALA A 154 9.49 3.79 23.31
CA ALA A 154 9.35 4.89 24.26
C ALA A 154 10.44 4.87 25.34
N LEU A 155 10.78 3.69 25.89
CA LEU A 155 11.85 3.54 26.86
C LEU A 155 13.21 3.95 26.29
N LEU A 156 13.51 3.57 25.05
CA LEU A 156 14.75 3.99 24.38
C LEU A 156 14.81 5.51 24.16
N ILE A 157 13.70 6.14 23.78
CA ILE A 157 13.62 7.60 23.62
C ILE A 157 13.83 8.30 24.97
N ILE A 158 13.16 7.81 26.03
CA ILE A 158 13.30 8.35 27.39
C ILE A 158 14.75 8.17 27.87
N ALA A 159 15.33 6.99 27.72
CA ALA A 159 16.72 6.71 28.08
C ALA A 159 17.70 7.59 27.30
N PHE A 160 17.47 7.81 25.99
CA PHE A 160 18.28 8.73 25.18
C PHE A 160 18.19 10.18 25.69
N PHE A 161 17.00 10.63 26.08
CA PHE A 161 16.82 11.97 26.63
C PHE A 161 17.57 12.12 27.97
N PHE A 162 17.43 11.17 28.89
CA PHE A 162 18.17 11.18 30.16
C PHE A 162 19.68 11.05 29.95
N TYR A 163 20.13 10.19 29.03
CA TYR A 163 21.53 10.06 28.65
C TYR A 163 22.10 11.40 28.16
N ARG A 164 21.37 12.10 27.29
CA ARG A 164 21.74 13.45 26.84
C ARG A 164 21.75 14.49 27.97
N GLN A 165 20.82 14.41 28.91
CA GLN A 165 20.83 15.31 30.07
C GLN A 165 22.06 15.08 30.95
N ASN A 166 22.43 13.82 31.19
CA ASN A 166 23.61 13.48 31.97
C ASN A 166 24.91 13.92 31.30
N ILE A 167 25.03 13.85 29.97
CA ILE A 167 26.21 14.39 29.24
C ILE A 167 26.36 15.90 29.47
N LYS A 168 25.28 16.67 29.33
CA LYS A 168 25.32 18.12 29.59
C LYS A 168 25.71 18.44 31.03
N GLN A 169 25.29 17.62 31.98
CA GLN A 169 25.65 17.78 33.38
C GLN A 169 27.11 17.42 33.64
N SER A 170 27.63 16.37 33.01
CA SER A 170 29.04 15.95 33.07
C SER A 170 30.00 17.00 32.51
N GLU A 171 29.63 17.69 31.43
CA GLU A 171 30.43 18.79 30.85
C GLU A 171 30.50 19.99 31.81
N ARG A 172 29.40 20.30 32.51
CA ARG A 172 29.31 21.41 33.47
C ARG A 172 30.07 21.14 34.77
N SER A 173 30.19 19.89 35.18
CA SER A 173 30.98 19.45 36.35
C SER A 173 32.44 19.13 36.01
N SER A 174 32.87 19.31 34.75
CA SER A 174 34.25 19.03 34.34
C SER A 174 35.23 20.01 35.03
N PRO A 175 36.39 19.54 35.53
CA PRO A 175 37.38 20.40 36.18
C PRO A 175 37.79 21.61 35.34
N GLY A 176 37.83 21.45 34.00
CA GLY A 176 38.14 22.53 33.07
C GLY A 176 37.09 23.65 33.06
N ALA A 177 35.79 23.30 33.17
CA ALA A 177 34.71 24.28 33.24
C ALA A 177 34.71 25.04 34.59
N MET A 178 35.08 24.36 35.68
CA MET A 178 35.25 25.01 36.99
C MET A 178 36.45 25.95 37.01
N LEU A 179 37.60 25.55 36.46
CA LEU A 179 38.80 26.39 36.36
C LEU A 179 38.53 27.68 35.58
N GLN A 180 37.84 27.60 34.45
CA GLN A 180 37.45 28.79 33.68
C GLN A 180 36.54 29.73 34.48
N THR A 181 35.59 29.17 35.22
CA THR A 181 34.67 29.96 36.07
C THR A 181 35.44 30.65 37.21
N GLN A 182 36.40 29.96 37.83
CA GLN A 182 37.25 30.52 38.88
C GLN A 182 38.17 31.62 38.35
N LEU A 183 38.79 31.43 37.18
CA LEU A 183 39.62 32.44 36.53
C LEU A 183 38.81 33.70 36.18
N ALA A 184 37.60 33.53 35.65
CA ALA A 184 36.70 34.64 35.35
C ALA A 184 36.29 35.43 36.61
N GLN A 185 36.04 34.73 37.73
CA GLN A 185 35.75 35.37 39.01
C GLN A 185 36.96 36.14 39.56
N GLN A 186 38.16 35.59 39.44
CA GLN A 186 39.39 36.26 39.86
C GLN A 186 39.66 37.53 39.05
N GLN A 187 39.42 37.51 37.74
CA GLN A 187 39.56 38.69 36.88
C GLN A 187 38.58 39.81 37.28
N GLN A 188 37.32 39.47 37.52
CA GLN A 188 36.32 40.46 37.96
C GLN A 188 36.64 41.07 39.33
N GLU A 189 37.27 40.32 40.23
CA GLU A 189 37.67 40.85 41.53
C GLU A 189 38.91 41.74 41.44
N GLN A 190 39.79 41.50 40.46
CA GLN A 190 40.92 42.37 40.15
C GLN A 190 40.43 43.71 39.57
N GLU A 191 39.51 43.69 38.59
CA GLU A 191 38.94 44.90 38.00
C GLU A 191 38.22 45.79 39.03
N LYS A 192 37.53 45.19 40.02
CA LYS A 192 36.87 45.92 41.11
C LYS A 192 37.83 46.56 42.11
N LYS A 193 39.09 46.12 42.18
CA LYS A 193 40.12 46.71 43.05
C LYS A 193 40.90 47.83 42.37
N GLU A 194 40.82 47.92 41.04
CA GLU A 194 41.43 48.98 40.24
C GLU A 194 40.49 50.18 40.00
N GLN A 195 39.22 50.06 40.38
CA GLN A 195 38.23 51.14 40.45
C GLN A 195 38.09 51.69 41.86
#